data_AF-A0A2M8Q4P8-F1
#
_entry.id   AF-A0A2M8Q4P8-F1
#
_cell.length_a   1.000
_cell.length_b   1.000
_cell.length_c   1.000
_cell.angle_alpha   90.00
_cell.angle_beta   90.00
_cell.angle_gamma   90.00
#
_symmetry.space_group_name_H-M   'P 1'
#
loop_
_entity.id
_entity.type
_entity.pdbx_description
1 polymer ?
#
loop_
_entity_poly.entity_id
_entity_poly.type
_entity_poly.pdbx_seq_one_letter_code
_entity_poly.pdbx_strand_id
1 'polypeptide(L)'
;MQAEAFYEQVLIGADYSPESRHLHYSKLHQSVLNDYSRALRFIFEDVAESPPVHSQDTRSLKLIVAHIAEWERYAIMAAGDILVGIRRPRLVSGLHGYVDHEGQTRQFKRIDDFNAYCQEYFARWSWFDIQKYALDMAEMIFTLFTTPQLLTSARLEATEPTEKRLHNGHIIKNITMGWALWITVLEHAAVEHANELQINR
;
A
#
# COMPACT_ATOMS: atom_id res chain seq x y z
N MET A 1 3.66 14.39 -3.07
CA MET A 1 2.40 15.19 -2.89
C MET A 1 2.11 15.42 -1.41
N GLN A 2 1.93 16.67 -0.93
CA GLN A 2 1.64 16.95 0.48
C GLN A 2 0.45 16.14 1.04
N ALA A 3 0.54 15.69 2.30
CA ALA A 3 -0.44 14.78 2.90
C ALA A 3 -1.89 15.31 2.88
N GLU A 4 -2.11 16.60 3.20
CA GLU A 4 -3.45 17.18 3.15
C GLU A 4 -4.02 17.21 1.72
N ALA A 5 -3.19 17.56 0.73
CA ALA A 5 -3.61 17.50 -0.67
C ALA A 5 -3.96 16.06 -1.10
N PHE A 6 -3.23 15.06 -0.62
CA PHE A 6 -3.56 13.65 -0.83
C PHE A 6 -4.95 13.32 -0.25
N TYR A 7 -5.22 13.69 1.01
CA TYR A 7 -6.50 13.40 1.64
C TYR A 7 -7.67 14.11 0.98
N GLU A 8 -7.49 15.37 0.54
CA GLU A 8 -8.49 16.07 -0.27
C GLU A 8 -8.83 15.28 -1.53
N GLN A 9 -7.83 14.77 -2.26
CA GLN A 9 -8.07 13.95 -3.44
C GLN A 9 -8.80 12.64 -3.11
N VAL A 10 -8.45 11.98 -1.99
CA VAL A 10 -9.13 10.76 -1.54
C VAL A 10 -10.61 11.04 -1.24
N LEU A 11 -10.90 12.10 -0.49
CA LEU A 11 -12.25 12.47 -0.08
C LEU A 11 -13.11 12.88 -1.29
N ILE A 12 -12.57 13.71 -2.20
CA ILE A 12 -13.24 14.08 -3.45
C ILE A 12 -13.61 12.83 -4.26
N GLY A 13 -12.68 11.88 -4.40
CA GLY A 13 -12.94 10.64 -5.13
C GLY A 13 -13.99 9.75 -4.47
N ALA A 14 -14.07 9.75 -3.15
CA ALA A 14 -15.02 8.92 -2.41
C ALA A 14 -16.47 9.27 -2.76
N ASP A 15 -16.76 10.54 -3.03
CA ASP A 15 -18.10 11.05 -3.36
C ASP A 15 -18.50 10.84 -4.83
N TYR A 16 -17.59 10.36 -5.68
CA TYR A 16 -17.87 10.11 -7.09
C TYR A 16 -18.67 8.83 -7.35
N SER A 17 -19.29 8.73 -8.53
CA SER A 17 -19.82 7.46 -9.04
C SER A 17 -18.69 6.41 -9.12
N PRO A 18 -18.99 5.10 -9.06
CA PRO A 18 -17.94 4.07 -9.05
C PRO A 18 -16.94 4.19 -10.22
N GLU A 19 -17.41 4.48 -11.43
CA GLU A 19 -16.58 4.65 -12.63
C GLU A 19 -15.70 5.90 -12.53
N SER A 20 -16.28 7.01 -12.06
CA SER A 20 -15.59 8.28 -11.90
C SER A 20 -14.57 8.20 -10.76
N ARG A 21 -14.90 7.49 -9.67
CA ARG A 21 -13.99 7.16 -8.57
C ARG A 21 -12.82 6.31 -9.04
N HIS A 22 -13.08 5.29 -9.85
CA HIS A 22 -12.03 4.44 -10.43
C HIS A 22 -11.03 5.27 -11.25
N LEU A 23 -11.53 6.12 -12.16
CA LEU A 23 -10.70 6.98 -12.99
C LEU A 23 -9.90 7.98 -12.14
N HIS A 24 -10.53 8.57 -11.13
CA HIS A 24 -9.91 9.51 -10.21
C HIS A 24 -8.79 8.86 -9.40
N TYR A 25 -9.07 7.74 -8.74
CA TYR A 25 -8.08 7.00 -7.98
C TYR A 25 -6.99 6.39 -8.86
N SER A 26 -7.27 6.07 -10.13
CA SER A 26 -6.22 5.66 -11.07
C SER A 26 -5.21 6.78 -11.31
N LYS A 27 -5.67 8.02 -11.51
CA LYS A 27 -4.78 9.19 -11.67
C LYS A 27 -4.01 9.51 -10.39
N LEU A 28 -4.68 9.42 -9.24
CA LEU A 28 -4.04 9.59 -7.94
C LEU A 28 -2.96 8.53 -7.72
N HIS A 29 -3.26 7.25 -7.98
CA HIS A 29 -2.31 6.14 -7.89
C HIS A 29 -1.10 6.35 -8.80
N GLN A 30 -1.32 6.81 -10.04
CA GLN A 30 -0.21 7.12 -10.94
C GLN A 30 0.70 8.22 -10.37
N SER A 31 0.14 9.25 -9.75
CA SER A 31 0.92 10.30 -9.10
C SER A 31 1.73 9.77 -7.91
N VAL A 32 1.09 8.96 -7.05
CA VAL A 32 1.74 8.34 -5.89
C VAL A 32 2.87 7.41 -6.33
N LEU A 33 2.63 6.56 -7.33
CA LEU A 33 3.64 5.66 -7.90
C LEU A 33 4.83 6.43 -8.48
N ASN A 34 4.58 7.53 -9.19
CA ASN A 34 5.64 8.35 -9.76
C ASN A 34 6.52 8.97 -8.68
N ASP A 35 5.91 9.50 -7.62
CA ASP A 35 6.65 10.11 -6.52
C ASP A 35 7.42 9.05 -5.71
N TYR A 36 6.78 7.93 -5.37
CA TYR A 36 7.39 6.82 -4.65
C TYR A 36 8.56 6.19 -5.42
N SER A 37 8.33 5.81 -6.67
CA SER A 37 9.37 5.18 -7.49
C SER A 37 10.55 6.12 -7.78
N ARG A 38 10.29 7.43 -7.92
CA ARG A 38 11.33 8.44 -8.03
C ARG A 38 12.17 8.48 -6.75
N ALA A 39 11.53 8.60 -5.59
CA ALA A 39 12.22 8.64 -4.30
C ALA A 39 13.09 7.40 -4.10
N LEU A 40 12.56 6.20 -4.34
CA LEU A 40 13.31 4.96 -4.21
C LEU A 40 14.57 4.92 -5.08
N ARG A 41 14.47 5.35 -6.35
CA ARG A 41 15.59 5.34 -7.30
C ARG A 41 16.72 6.32 -6.92
N PHE A 42 16.45 7.31 -6.09
CA PHE A 42 17.45 8.28 -5.63
C PHE A 42 18.11 7.92 -4.28
N ILE A 43 17.65 6.85 -3.62
CA ILE A 43 18.28 6.36 -2.39
C ILE A 43 19.49 5.50 -2.75
N PHE A 44 20.67 5.93 -2.27
CA PHE A 44 21.92 5.18 -2.36
C PHE A 44 22.06 4.18 -1.21
N GLU A 45 22.90 3.15 -1.42
CA GLU A 45 23.04 2.02 -0.48
C GLU A 45 23.53 2.45 0.92
N ASP A 46 24.48 3.37 1.00
CA ASP A 46 24.99 3.92 2.26
C ASP A 46 23.90 4.63 3.08
N VAL A 47 23.02 5.37 2.40
CA VAL A 47 21.84 5.99 2.99
C VAL A 47 20.81 4.94 3.40
N ALA A 48 20.59 3.92 2.56
CA ALA A 48 19.59 2.88 2.80
C ALA A 48 19.87 2.06 4.06
N GLU A 49 21.14 1.82 4.39
CA GLU A 49 21.53 1.05 5.57
C GLU A 49 21.40 1.82 6.90
N SER A 50 21.16 3.13 6.83
CA SER A 50 21.02 3.99 8.01
C SER A 50 19.55 4.31 8.32
N PRO A 51 19.20 4.56 9.60
CA PRO A 51 17.89 5.10 9.94
C PRO A 51 17.64 6.48 9.30
N PRO A 52 16.40 6.80 8.91
CA PRO A 52 16.04 8.10 8.36
C PRO A 52 16.30 9.24 9.37
N VAL A 53 17.05 10.26 8.95
CA VAL A 53 17.50 11.40 9.80
C VAL A 53 16.33 12.21 10.39
N HIS A 54 15.16 12.19 9.74
CA HIS A 54 14.02 13.03 10.09
C HIS A 54 12.80 12.24 10.61
N SER A 55 13.02 11.02 11.08
CA SER A 55 11.97 10.19 11.66
C SER A 55 12.39 9.65 13.03
N GLN A 56 11.39 9.25 13.83
CA GLN A 56 11.59 8.51 15.07
C GLN A 56 11.70 7.00 14.83
N ASP A 57 11.51 6.54 13.58
CA ASP A 57 11.71 5.15 13.21
C ASP A 57 13.20 4.79 13.32
N THR A 58 13.48 3.74 14.09
CA THR A 58 14.85 3.28 14.36
C THR A 58 15.32 2.22 13.36
N ARG A 59 14.43 1.73 12.50
CA ARG A 59 14.77 0.82 11.41
C ARG A 59 15.63 1.56 10.38
N SER A 60 16.51 0.83 9.70
CA SER A 60 17.18 1.37 8.52
C SER A 60 16.16 1.68 7.42
N LEU A 61 16.45 2.65 6.57
CA LEU A 61 15.58 3.02 5.45
C LEU A 61 15.28 1.83 4.54
N LYS A 62 16.26 0.95 4.35
CA LYS A 62 16.12 -0.35 3.68
C LYS A 62 14.98 -1.20 4.28
N LEU A 63 14.95 -1.35 5.60
CA LEU A 63 13.92 -2.15 6.27
C LEU A 63 12.54 -1.48 6.24
N ILE A 64 12.49 -0.15 6.21
CA ILE A 64 11.25 0.60 6.02
C ILE A 64 10.70 0.38 4.61
N VAL A 65 11.54 0.45 3.58
CA VAL A 65 11.15 0.17 2.19
C VAL A 65 10.69 -1.28 2.03
N ALA A 66 11.40 -2.24 2.61
CA ALA A 66 10.98 -3.65 2.59
C ALA A 66 9.62 -3.87 3.28
N HIS A 67 9.37 -3.17 4.39
CA HIS A 67 8.08 -3.19 5.07
C HIS A 67 6.95 -2.67 4.16
N ILE A 68 7.18 -1.56 3.44
CA ILE A 68 6.21 -1.03 2.47
C ILE A 68 5.88 -2.07 1.40
N ALA A 69 6.93 -2.59 0.76
CA ALA A 69 6.79 -3.59 -0.30
C ALA A 69 6.03 -4.84 0.16
N GLU A 70 6.22 -5.28 1.40
CA GLU A 70 5.56 -6.48 1.91
C GLU A 70 4.07 -6.26 2.22
N TRP A 71 3.70 -5.06 2.69
CA TRP A 71 2.29 -4.69 2.79
C TRP A 71 1.62 -4.55 1.43
N GLU A 72 2.32 -3.99 0.43
CA GLU A 72 1.84 -3.97 -0.96
C GLU A 72 1.65 -5.39 -1.50
N ARG A 73 2.59 -6.31 -1.24
CA ARG A 73 2.45 -7.72 -1.60
C ARG A 73 1.24 -8.37 -0.93
N TYR A 74 0.98 -8.07 0.34
CA TYR A 74 -0.22 -8.60 0.99
C TYR A 74 -1.50 -7.96 0.41
N ALA A 75 -1.46 -6.69 0.01
CA ALA A 75 -2.54 -6.04 -0.72
C ALA A 75 -2.77 -6.65 -2.11
N ILE A 76 -1.71 -7.09 -2.81
CA ILE A 76 -1.81 -7.84 -4.07
C ILE A 76 -2.60 -9.14 -3.87
N MET A 77 -2.40 -9.86 -2.75
CA MET A 77 -3.22 -11.04 -2.44
C MET A 77 -4.68 -10.68 -2.18
N ALA A 78 -4.93 -9.60 -1.45
CA ALA A 78 -6.28 -9.09 -1.20
C ALA A 78 -6.96 -8.60 -2.49
N ALA A 79 -6.21 -8.04 -3.44
CA ALA A 79 -6.66 -7.77 -4.79
C ALA A 79 -7.02 -9.06 -5.54
N GLY A 80 -6.19 -10.10 -5.39
CA GLY A 80 -6.46 -11.46 -5.89
C GLY A 80 -7.78 -12.03 -5.38
N ASP A 81 -8.09 -11.84 -4.09
CA ASP A 81 -9.38 -12.22 -3.50
C ASP A 81 -10.57 -11.60 -4.26
N ILE A 82 -10.50 -10.29 -4.51
CA ILE A 82 -11.54 -9.57 -5.24
C ILE A 82 -11.62 -10.07 -6.69
N LEU A 83 -10.49 -10.36 -7.33
CA LEU A 83 -10.45 -10.88 -8.70
C LEU A 83 -11.16 -12.23 -8.84
N VAL A 84 -11.14 -13.06 -7.81
CA VAL A 84 -11.84 -14.36 -7.79
C VAL A 84 -13.23 -14.30 -7.15
N GLY A 85 -13.73 -13.10 -6.84
CA GLY A 85 -15.10 -12.87 -6.35
C GLY A 85 -15.29 -12.96 -4.84
N ILE A 86 -14.22 -12.99 -4.06
CA ILE A 86 -14.31 -12.91 -2.59
C ILE A 86 -14.72 -11.49 -2.19
N ARG A 87 -15.84 -11.39 -1.47
CA ARG A 87 -16.43 -10.10 -1.06
C ARG A 87 -15.78 -9.47 0.17
N ARG A 88 -15.04 -10.26 0.96
CA ARG A 88 -14.30 -9.85 2.16
C ARG A 88 -12.80 -10.15 1.97
N PRO A 89 -12.05 -9.29 1.28
CA PRO A 89 -10.64 -9.54 1.00
C PRO A 89 -9.80 -9.57 2.28
N ARG A 90 -8.74 -10.38 2.28
CA ARG A 90 -7.99 -10.76 3.49
C ARG A 90 -7.40 -9.58 4.27
N LEU A 91 -6.68 -8.66 3.62
CA LEU A 91 -6.02 -7.52 4.29
C LEU A 91 -6.98 -6.54 4.97
N VAL A 92 -8.20 -6.38 4.44
CA VAL A 92 -9.23 -5.49 5.02
C VAL A 92 -9.95 -6.16 6.19
N SER A 93 -10.03 -7.48 6.16
CA SER A 93 -10.74 -8.28 7.18
C SER A 93 -9.84 -8.70 8.35
N GLY A 94 -8.51 -8.65 8.18
CA GLY A 94 -7.52 -8.96 9.21
C GLY A 94 -6.16 -9.40 8.66
N LEU A 95 -5.33 -9.99 9.52
CA LEU A 95 -3.98 -10.45 9.18
C LEU A 95 -3.91 -11.97 8.89
N HIS A 96 -5.07 -12.58 8.68
CA HIS A 96 -5.18 -14.02 8.45
C HIS A 96 -5.04 -14.37 6.97
N GLY A 97 -4.32 -15.45 6.67
CA GLY A 97 -4.20 -15.94 5.29
C GLY A 97 -3.14 -15.23 4.46
N TYR A 98 -2.20 -14.54 5.11
CA TYR A 98 -0.94 -14.15 4.48
C TYR A 98 -0.18 -15.41 4.07
N VAL A 99 0.30 -15.43 2.82
CA VAL A 99 1.16 -16.49 2.30
C VAL A 99 2.56 -15.91 2.20
N ASP A 100 3.58 -16.56 2.73
CA ASP A 100 4.94 -16.05 2.65
C ASP A 100 5.62 -16.34 1.31
N HIS A 101 6.89 -15.95 1.18
CA HIS A 101 7.70 -16.14 -0.03
C HIS A 101 8.05 -17.60 -0.32
N GLU A 102 7.87 -18.51 0.64
CA GLU A 102 8.02 -19.96 0.46
C GLU A 102 6.68 -20.65 0.14
N GLY A 103 5.59 -19.87 0.05
CA GLY A 103 4.25 -20.40 -0.18
C GLY A 103 3.58 -20.93 1.09
N GLN A 104 4.13 -20.70 2.28
CA GLN A 104 3.53 -21.13 3.54
C GLN A 104 2.50 -20.12 4.02
N THR A 105 1.34 -20.59 4.46
CA THR A 105 0.34 -19.73 5.09
C THR A 105 0.78 -19.40 6.51
N ARG A 106 0.87 -18.12 6.84
CA ARG A 106 1.16 -17.62 8.19
C ARG A 106 -0.10 -17.00 8.82
N GLN A 107 -0.11 -16.97 10.14
CA GLN A 107 -1.18 -16.41 10.94
C GLN A 107 -0.57 -15.45 11.96
N PHE A 108 -0.84 -14.16 11.81
CA PHE A 108 -0.36 -13.13 12.72
C PHE A 108 -1.49 -12.68 13.63
N LYS A 109 -1.22 -12.53 14.93
CA LYS A 109 -2.23 -12.07 15.89
C LYS A 109 -2.33 -10.54 15.90
N ARG A 110 -1.21 -9.86 15.63
CA ARG A 110 -1.09 -8.40 15.64
C ARG A 110 -0.27 -7.90 14.47
N ILE A 111 -0.47 -6.63 14.12
CA ILE A 111 0.32 -5.91 13.11
C ILE A 111 1.82 -5.97 13.46
N ASP A 112 2.17 -5.80 14.73
CA ASP A 112 3.55 -5.87 15.21
C ASP A 112 4.19 -7.24 14.93
N ASP A 113 3.42 -8.33 15.03
CA ASP A 113 3.94 -9.68 14.78
C ASP A 113 4.26 -9.87 13.29
N PHE A 114 3.42 -9.31 12.40
CA PHE A 114 3.68 -9.28 10.96
C PHE A 114 4.90 -8.41 10.63
N ASN A 115 4.99 -7.22 11.21
CA ASN A 115 6.11 -6.29 10.99
C ASN A 115 7.45 -6.88 11.45
N ALA A 116 7.47 -7.55 12.60
CA ALA A 116 8.66 -8.24 13.10
C ALA A 116 9.09 -9.38 12.17
N TYR A 117 8.15 -10.18 11.69
CA TYR A 117 8.43 -11.22 10.70
C TYR A 117 9.05 -10.63 9.42
N CYS A 118 8.48 -9.55 8.89
CA CYS A 118 9.02 -8.89 7.69
C CYS A 118 10.44 -8.39 7.93
N GLN A 119 10.68 -7.74 9.07
CA GLN A 119 11.99 -7.22 9.43
C GLN A 119 13.04 -8.34 9.48
N GLU A 120 12.72 -9.48 10.10
CA GLU A 120 13.62 -10.63 10.16
C GLU A 120 13.91 -11.21 8.77
N TYR A 121 12.85 -11.39 7.96
CA TYR A 121 12.96 -11.96 6.62
C TYR A 121 13.86 -11.11 5.70
N PHE A 122 13.69 -9.79 5.74
CA PHE A 122 14.41 -8.85 4.88
C PHE A 122 15.75 -8.36 5.45
N ALA A 123 16.09 -8.69 6.69
CA ALA A 123 17.35 -8.25 7.32
C ALA A 123 18.61 -8.63 6.52
N ARG A 124 18.55 -9.74 5.79
CA ARG A 124 19.68 -10.27 5.02
C ARG A 124 19.72 -9.82 3.56
N TRP A 125 18.68 -9.12 3.09
CA TRP A 125 18.63 -8.68 1.71
C TRP A 125 19.54 -7.46 1.50
N SER A 126 20.12 -7.38 0.30
CA SER A 126 20.85 -6.20 -0.12
C SER A 126 19.88 -5.04 -0.37
N TRP A 127 20.38 -3.80 -0.35
CA TRP A 127 19.57 -2.65 -0.77
C TRP A 127 19.06 -2.82 -2.21
N PHE A 128 19.90 -3.31 -3.12
CA PHE A 128 19.53 -3.53 -4.51
C PHE A 128 18.32 -4.47 -4.65
N ASP A 129 18.32 -5.59 -3.92
CA ASP A 129 17.22 -6.56 -3.97
C ASP A 129 15.93 -5.99 -3.39
N ILE A 130 16.02 -5.24 -2.27
CA ILE A 130 14.86 -4.59 -1.64
C ILE A 130 14.30 -3.48 -2.53
N GLN A 131 15.16 -2.64 -3.12
CA GLN A 131 14.73 -1.56 -4.01
C GLN A 131 14.01 -2.13 -5.24
N LYS A 132 14.57 -3.18 -5.86
CA LYS A 132 13.95 -3.87 -6.99
C LYS A 132 12.59 -4.45 -6.58
N TYR A 133 12.55 -5.19 -5.47
CA TYR A 133 11.33 -5.80 -4.97
C TYR A 133 10.22 -4.77 -4.68
N ALA A 134 10.56 -3.65 -4.03
CA ALA A 134 9.62 -2.58 -3.75
C ALA A 134 9.06 -1.92 -5.02
N LEU A 135 9.92 -1.67 -6.02
CA LEU A 135 9.47 -1.13 -7.30
C LEU A 135 8.55 -2.12 -8.04
N ASP A 136 8.89 -3.41 -8.03
CA ASP A 136 8.09 -4.46 -8.66
C ASP A 136 6.70 -4.58 -7.98
N MET A 137 6.63 -4.51 -6.64
CA MET A 137 5.35 -4.58 -5.91
C MET A 137 4.49 -3.33 -6.16
N ALA A 138 5.08 -2.14 -6.12
CA ALA A 138 4.38 -0.88 -6.38
C ALA A 138 3.80 -0.83 -7.82
N GLU A 139 4.56 -1.30 -8.82
CA GLU A 139 4.08 -1.38 -10.19
C GLU A 139 2.99 -2.44 -10.38
N MET A 140 3.12 -3.59 -9.70
CA MET A 140 2.12 -4.66 -9.78
C MET A 140 0.79 -4.24 -9.16
N ILE A 141 0.80 -3.63 -7.96
CA ILE A 141 -0.43 -3.18 -7.31
C ILE A 141 -1.09 -2.05 -8.10
N PHE A 142 -0.31 -1.12 -8.67
CA PHE A 142 -0.80 -0.12 -9.61
C PHE A 142 -1.49 -0.76 -10.81
N THR A 143 -0.84 -1.73 -11.44
CA THR A 143 -1.38 -2.42 -12.62
C THR A 143 -2.69 -3.13 -12.30
N LEU A 144 -2.79 -3.82 -11.16
CA LEU A 144 -4.00 -4.52 -10.73
C LEU A 144 -5.20 -3.57 -10.59
N PHE A 145 -5.00 -2.41 -9.97
CA PHE A 145 -6.07 -1.44 -9.73
C PHE A 145 -6.45 -0.61 -10.94
N THR A 146 -5.52 -0.32 -11.84
CA THR A 146 -5.75 0.64 -12.94
C THR A 146 -6.01 -0.02 -14.30
N THR A 147 -5.72 -1.31 -14.45
CA THR A 147 -6.03 -2.04 -15.70
C THR A 147 -7.54 -2.25 -15.85
N PRO A 148 -8.19 -1.80 -16.95
CA PRO A 148 -9.65 -1.78 -17.09
C PRO A 148 -10.39 -3.13 -17.03
N GLN A 149 -9.67 -4.25 -17.00
CA GLN A 149 -10.25 -5.61 -16.94
C GLN A 149 -9.94 -6.35 -15.64
N LEU A 150 -9.04 -5.83 -14.82
CA LEU A 150 -8.63 -6.44 -13.56
C LEU A 150 -9.58 -5.96 -12.45
N LEU A 151 -9.17 -5.04 -11.59
CA LEU A 151 -10.04 -4.50 -10.54
C LEU A 151 -10.89 -3.33 -11.06
N THR A 152 -11.95 -3.68 -11.79
CA THR A 152 -12.94 -2.72 -12.28
C THR A 152 -13.74 -2.07 -11.14
N SER A 153 -14.36 -0.92 -11.40
CA SER A 153 -15.30 -0.27 -10.45
C SER A 153 -16.34 -1.25 -9.94
N ALA A 154 -16.94 -2.06 -10.82
CA ALA A 154 -17.95 -3.05 -10.46
C ALA A 154 -17.41 -4.14 -9.50
N ARG A 155 -16.17 -4.61 -9.67
CA ARG A 155 -15.55 -5.59 -8.77
C ARG A 155 -15.26 -4.99 -7.40
N LEU A 156 -14.80 -3.74 -7.35
CA LEU A 156 -14.56 -3.03 -6.11
C LEU A 156 -15.88 -2.79 -5.36
N GLU A 157 -16.94 -2.38 -6.05
CA GLU A 157 -18.30 -2.21 -5.50
C GLU A 157 -18.96 -3.53 -5.04
N ALA A 158 -18.59 -4.67 -5.61
CA ALA A 158 -19.18 -5.96 -5.25
C ALA A 158 -18.75 -6.48 -3.85
N THR A 159 -17.69 -5.91 -3.29
CA THR A 159 -17.20 -6.25 -1.95
C THR A 159 -18.13 -5.75 -0.85
N GLU A 160 -17.97 -6.23 0.38
CA GLU A 160 -18.84 -5.82 1.48
C GLU A 160 -18.68 -4.34 1.85
N PRO A 161 -19.75 -3.67 2.32
CA PRO A 161 -19.66 -2.34 2.89
C PRO A 161 -18.73 -2.30 4.11
N THR A 162 -18.00 -1.20 4.27
CA THR A 162 -17.12 -0.93 5.39
C THR A 162 -17.04 0.58 5.66
N GLU A 163 -16.44 0.93 6.78
CA GLU A 163 -15.93 2.27 7.05
C GLU A 163 -14.42 2.30 6.76
N LYS A 164 -13.90 3.41 6.23
CA LYS A 164 -12.46 3.68 6.14
C LYS A 164 -12.13 4.94 6.94
N ARG A 165 -11.35 4.77 8.01
CA ARG A 165 -10.71 5.85 8.75
C ARG A 165 -9.35 6.17 8.11
N LEU A 166 -9.15 7.45 7.81
CA LEU A 166 -7.89 8.00 7.30
C LEU A 166 -7.00 8.43 8.48
N HIS A 167 -5.69 8.53 8.27
CA HIS A 167 -4.74 8.91 9.32
C HIS A 167 -4.90 10.37 9.76
N ASN A 168 -5.45 11.24 8.92
CA ASN A 168 -5.84 12.61 9.32
C ASN A 168 -7.13 12.65 10.16
N GLY A 169 -7.71 11.49 10.50
CA GLY A 169 -8.90 11.37 11.36
C GLY A 169 -10.24 11.44 10.63
N HIS A 170 -10.26 11.79 9.34
CA HIS A 170 -11.48 11.74 8.54
C HIS A 170 -12.00 10.30 8.39
N ILE A 171 -13.32 10.17 8.25
CA ILE A 171 -14.02 8.91 8.13
C ILE A 171 -14.85 8.92 6.85
N ILE A 172 -14.55 8.00 5.94
CA ILE A 172 -15.37 7.73 4.76
C ILE A 172 -16.38 6.65 5.14
N LYS A 173 -17.65 7.06 5.27
CA LYS A 173 -18.77 6.16 5.54
C LYS A 173 -19.28 5.55 4.24
N ASN A 174 -19.87 4.35 4.33
CA ASN A 174 -20.56 3.69 3.22
C ASN A 174 -19.68 3.44 1.99
N ILE A 175 -18.41 3.09 2.20
CA ILE A 175 -17.53 2.62 1.12
C ILE A 175 -17.52 1.09 1.12
N THR A 176 -16.98 0.45 0.08
CA THR A 176 -16.80 -1.01 0.07
C THR A 176 -15.35 -1.39 0.39
N MET A 177 -15.13 -2.62 0.84
CA MET A 177 -13.80 -3.11 1.22
C MET A 177 -12.77 -3.03 0.09
N GLY A 178 -13.18 -3.19 -1.17
CA GLY A 178 -12.30 -3.07 -2.33
C GLY A 178 -11.76 -1.65 -2.50
N TRP A 179 -12.62 -0.64 -2.32
CA TRP A 179 -12.16 0.75 -2.32
C TRP A 179 -11.33 1.09 -1.08
N ALA A 180 -11.72 0.58 0.09
CA ALA A 180 -10.95 0.76 1.32
C ALA A 180 -9.53 0.18 1.19
N LEU A 181 -9.38 -0.99 0.56
CA LEU A 181 -8.08 -1.59 0.24
C LEU A 181 -7.24 -0.66 -0.62
N TRP A 182 -7.81 -0.13 -1.72
CA TRP A 182 -7.08 0.76 -2.61
C TRP A 182 -6.64 2.05 -1.88
N ILE A 183 -7.53 2.65 -1.09
CA ILE A 183 -7.20 3.84 -0.30
C ILE A 183 -6.07 3.54 0.70
N THR A 184 -6.11 2.38 1.37
CA THR A 184 -5.02 1.95 2.27
C THR A 184 -3.68 1.85 1.53
N VAL A 185 -3.65 1.23 0.35
CA VAL A 185 -2.42 1.15 -0.47
C VAL A 185 -1.89 2.55 -0.82
N LEU A 186 -2.78 3.44 -1.25
CA LEU A 186 -2.41 4.81 -1.61
C LEU A 186 -1.87 5.59 -0.42
N GLU A 187 -2.53 5.49 0.74
CA GLU A 187 -2.17 6.19 1.97
C GLU A 187 -0.82 5.72 2.51
N HIS A 188 -0.55 4.41 2.44
CA HIS A 188 0.70 3.81 2.90
C HIS A 188 1.92 4.35 2.12
N ALA A 189 1.81 4.42 0.79
CA ALA A 189 2.89 4.92 -0.07
C ALA A 189 3.00 6.45 -0.09
N ALA A 190 1.87 7.18 -0.01
CA ALA A 190 1.84 8.63 -0.18
C ALA A 190 2.04 9.42 1.12
N VAL A 191 1.70 8.84 2.27
CA VAL A 191 1.65 9.56 3.55
C VAL A 191 2.44 8.88 4.65
N GLU A 192 2.14 7.61 4.98
CA GLU A 192 2.66 6.96 6.19
C GLU A 192 4.18 6.93 6.27
N HIS A 193 4.86 6.78 5.12
CA HIS A 193 6.32 6.77 5.03
C HIS A 193 6.94 7.91 4.20
N ALA A 194 6.15 8.94 3.91
CA ALA A 194 6.59 10.02 3.04
C ALA A 194 7.72 10.86 3.65
N ASN A 195 7.79 10.96 4.98
CA ASN A 195 8.86 11.69 5.67
C ASN A 195 10.19 10.93 5.63
N GLU A 196 10.13 9.62 5.87
CA GLU A 196 11.26 8.69 5.81
C GLU A 196 11.86 8.67 4.40
N LEU A 197 11.00 8.65 3.38
CA LEU A 197 11.39 8.61 1.96
C LEU A 197 11.58 9.98 1.32
N GLN A 198 11.33 11.08 2.05
CA GLN A 198 11.43 12.46 1.55
C GLN A 198 10.57 12.74 0.30
N ILE A 199 9.40 12.11 0.19
CA ILE A 199 8.47 12.23 -0.95
C ILE A 199 7.76 13.59 -1.00
N ASN A 200 7.73 14.32 0.12
CA ASN A 200 6.98 15.58 0.30
C ASN A 200 7.85 16.80 0.60
N ARG A 201 9.13 16.76 0.23
CA ARG A 201 10.06 17.88 0.33
C ARG A 201 10.13 18.69 -0.96
#